data_AF-A0A358PDY4-F1
#
_entry.id   AF-A0A358PDY4-F1
#
_cell.length_a   1.000
_cell.length_b   1.000
_cell.length_c   1.000
_cell.angle_alpha   90.00
_cell.angle_beta   90.00
_cell.angle_gamma   90.00
#
_symmetry.space_group_name_H-M   'P 1'
#
loop_
_entity.id
_entity.type
_entity.pdbx_description
1 polymer ?
#
loop_
_entity_poly.entity_id
_entity_poly.type
_entity_poly.pdbx_seq_one_letter_code
_entity_poly.pdbx_strand_id
1 'polypeptide(L)' 'TWAPNGRVLMYFKQQPFETDGSGGDTHVYRIDITGFNEKRIITPSDASDPAWSPILR' A
#
# COMPACT_ATOMS: atom_id res chain seq x y z
N THR A 1 0.30 5.66 -4.58
CA THR A 1 1.39 6.12 -5.46
C THR A 1 1.64 5.14 -6.60
N TRP A 2 2.19 5.61 -7.72
CA TRP A 2 2.53 4.81 -8.89
C TRP A 2 4.01 4.41 -8.90
N ALA A 3 4.33 3.19 -9.35
CA ALA A 3 5.70 2.82 -9.65
C ALA A 3 6.26 3.69 -10.79
N PRO A 4 7.58 4.00 -10.84
CA PRO A 4 8.15 4.86 -11.88
C PRO A 4 7.91 4.38 -13.32
N ASN A 5 7.71 3.08 -13.52
CA ASN A 5 7.41 2.47 -14.83
C ASN A 5 5.90 2.42 -15.16
N GLY A 6 5.03 2.88 -14.26
CA GLY A 6 3.58 2.94 -14.44
C GLY A 6 2.82 1.62 -14.36
N ARG A 7 3.48 0.48 -14.06
CA ARG A 7 2.84 -0.85 -14.13
C ARG A 7 2.19 -1.29 -12.82
N VAL A 8 2.62 -0.72 -11.71
CA VAL A 8 2.22 -1.14 -10.35
C VAL A 8 1.76 0.07 -9.56
N LEU A 9 0.66 -0.10 -8.84
CA LEU A 9 0.17 0.83 -7.82
C LEU A 9 0.60 0.35 -6.45
N MET A 10 1.04 1.27 -5.60
CA MET A 10 1.10 1.07 -4.15
C MET A 10 0.06 1.96 -3.47
N TYR A 11 -0.60 1.43 -2.45
CA TYR A 11 -1.61 2.13 -1.68
C TYR A 11 -1.70 1.48 -0.29
N PHE A 12 -2.45 2.07 0.62
CA PHE A 12 -2.68 1.47 1.94
C PHE A 12 -4.15 1.07 2.10
N LYS A 13 -4.40 0.01 2.87
CA LYS A 13 -5.73 -0.33 3.37
C LYS A 13 -5.72 -0.16 4.88
N GLN A 14 -6.78 0.44 5.39
CA GLN A 14 -7.02 0.56 6.81
C GLN A 14 -8.19 -0.35 7.18
N GLN A 15 -8.00 -1.19 8.19
CA GLN A 15 -9.03 -2.08 8.70
C GLN A 15 -9.32 -1.68 10.15
N PRO A 16 -10.45 -1.02 10.44
CA PRO A 16 -10.80 -0.61 11.79
C PRO A 16 -11.14 -1.83 12.66
N PHE A 17 -10.83 -1.76 13.96
CA PHE A 17 -11.21 -2.79 14.94
C PHE A 17 -12.56 -2.49 15.58
N GLU A 18 -12.81 -1.22 15.90
CA GLU A 18 -14.03 -0.77 16.54
C GLU A 18 -15.08 -0.32 15.51
N THR A 19 -16.36 -0.42 15.87
CA THR A 19 -17.48 0.01 15.02
C THR A 19 -17.56 1.52 14.84
N ASP A 20 -16.93 2.29 15.73
CA ASP A 20 -16.83 3.75 15.62
C ASP A 20 -15.71 4.22 14.67
N GLY A 21 -14.99 3.26 14.06
CA GLY A 21 -13.87 3.53 13.15
C GLY A 21 -12.55 3.81 13.85
N SER A 22 -12.47 3.67 15.18
CA SER A 22 -11.25 3.81 15.94
C SER A 22 -10.43 2.51 16.01
N GLY A 23 -9.16 2.67 16.39
CA GLY A 23 -8.18 1.59 16.31
C GLY A 23 -7.95 1.12 14.88
N GLY A 24 -7.61 -0.16 14.75
CA GLY A 24 -7.37 -0.79 13.46
C GLY A 24 -5.89 -0.93 13.11
N ASP A 25 -5.66 -1.67 12.04
CA ASP A 25 -4.36 -1.85 11.43
C ASP A 25 -4.31 -1.22 10.03
N THR A 26 -3.16 -0.66 9.69
CA THR A 26 -2.93 -0.03 8.39
C THR A 26 -1.76 -0.68 7.69
N HIS A 27 -2.00 -1.24 6.50
CA HIS A 27 -0.95 -1.92 5.74
C HIS A 27 -0.84 -1.37 4.33
N VAL A 28 0.40 -1.36 3.83
CA VAL A 28 0.70 -1.06 2.43
C VAL A 28 0.50 -2.31 1.58
N TYR A 29 -0.12 -2.11 0.41
CA TYR A 29 -0.31 -3.10 -0.62
C TYR A 29 0.30 -2.62 -1.93
N ARG A 30 0.64 -3.57 -2.78
CA ARG A 30 0.90 -3.33 -4.19
C ARG A 30 -0.04 -4.15 -5.05
N ILE A 31 -0.36 -3.64 -6.22
CA ILE A 31 -1.19 -4.31 -7.22
C ILE A 31 -0.73 -3.94 -8.62
N ASP A 32 -0.83 -4.88 -9.55
CA ASP A 32 -0.63 -4.56 -10.96
C ASP A 32 -1.77 -3.65 -11.46
N ILE A 33 -1.50 -2.78 -12.44
CA ILE A 33 -2.51 -1.86 -13.00
C ILE A 33 -3.73 -2.58 -13.60
N THR A 34 -3.58 -3.85 -13.97
CA THR A 34 -4.68 -4.71 -14.41
C THR A 34 -5.66 -5.07 -13.28
N GLY A 35 -5.35 -4.76 -12.02
CA GLY A 35 -6.16 -5.11 -10.86
C GLY A 35 -5.89 -6.53 -10.32
N PHE A 36 -4.88 -7.22 -10.83
CA PHE A 36 -4.49 -8.56 -10.38
C PHE A 36 -3.20 -8.55 -9.57
N ASN A 37 -2.90 -9.69 -8.93
CA ASN A 37 -1.68 -9.94 -8.18
C ASN A 37 -1.46 -8.95 -7.01
N GLU A 38 -2.53 -8.60 -6.31
CA GLU A 38 -2.44 -7.82 -5.09
C GLU A 38 -1.59 -8.55 -4.04
N LYS A 39 -0.65 -7.83 -3.42
CA LYS A 39 0.15 -8.35 -2.31
C LYS A 39 0.36 -7.29 -1.25
N ARG A 40 0.23 -7.70 0.02
CA ARG A 40 0.65 -6.90 1.16
C ARG A 40 2.17 -6.78 1.19
N ILE A 41 2.66 -5.58 1.48
CA ILE A 41 4.07 -5.31 1.78
C ILE A 41 4.28 -5.51 3.27
N ILE A 42 5.32 -6.26 3.64
CA ILE A 42 5.68 -6.48 5.04
C ILE A 42 6.45 -5.25 5.53
N THR A 43 5.92 -4.61 6.56
CA THR A 43 6.51 -3.47 7.27
C THR A 43 6.73 -3.84 8.74
N PRO A 44 7.68 -3.21 9.45
CA PRO A 44 7.91 -3.51 10.88
C PRO A 44 6.71 -3.20 11.78
N SER A 45 5.86 -2.26 11.35
CA SER A 45 4.63 -1.81 12.01
C SER A 45 3.61 -1.37 10.96
N ASP A 46 2.50 -0.82 11.41
CA ASP A 46 1.53 -0.15 10.54
C ASP A 46 2.18 0.93 9.66
N ALA A 47 1.65 1.09 8.45
CA ALA A 47 2.17 2.00 7.45
C ALA A 47 1.08 2.51 6.49
N SER A 48 1.02 3.84 6.32
CA SER A 48 0.04 4.54 5.47
C SER A 48 0.66 5.24 4.25
N ASP A 49 1.96 5.51 4.26
CA ASP A 49 2.57 6.45 3.30
C ASP A 49 3.55 5.77 2.35
N PRO A 50 3.08 4.99 1.36
CA PRO A 50 3.95 4.31 0.42
C PRO A 50 4.61 5.29 -0.56
N ALA A 51 5.90 5.10 -0.80
CA ALA A 51 6.69 5.82 -1.79
C ALA A 51 7.61 4.87 -2.57
N TRP A 52 7.95 5.25 -3.80
CA TRP A 52 8.96 4.58 -4.61
C TRP A 52 10.25 5.40 -4.62
N SER A 53 11.41 4.74 -4.66
CA SER A 53 12.65 5.43 -4.94
C SER A 53 12.59 6.11 -6.31
N PRO A 54 13.30 7.23 -6.50
CA PRO A 54 13.34 7.90 -7.79
C PRO A 54 13.89 6.98 -8.88
N ILE A 55 13.59 7.32 -10.13
CA ILE A 55 14.12 6.60 -11.28
C ILE A 55 15.66 6.69 -11.28
N LEU A 56 16.34 5.55 -11.37
CA LEU A 56 17.78 5.51 -11.57
C LEU A 56 18.05 6.00 -13.00
N ARG A 57 18.90 7.01 -13.15
CA ARG A 57 19.33 7.57 -14.43
C ARG A 57 20.68 7.00 -14.83
#